data_AF-A0A7G7LIF9-F1
#
_entry.id   AF-A0A7G7LIF9-F1
#
_cell.length_a   1.000
_cell.length_b   1.000
_cell.length_c   1.000
_cell.angle_alpha   90.00
_cell.angle_beta   90.00
_cell.angle_gamma   90.00
#
_symmetry.space_group_name_H-M   'P 1'
#
loop_
_entity.id
_entity.type
_entity.pdbx_description
1 polymer ?
#
loop_
_entity_poly.entity_id
_entity_poly.type
_entity_poly.pdbx_seq_one_letter_code
_entity_poly.pdbx_strand_id
1 'polypeptide(L)'
;LHPEVRMVACIVLFEAKPSVALVSNLAGALKTETNMHVASFAYSHIKSLTRITAPDMASVAGAANVAIKLMSRKLDRLSFRFSRAIQMDFYHTPLMIGAAGSAYMINDAATILPRAVVAKARAYLAGAAADVLEIGVRTEGIQEALL
;
A
#
# COMPACT_ATOMS: atom_id res chain seq x y z
N LEU A 1 8.63 -7.92 15.07
CA LEU A 1 8.23 -6.51 14.84
C LEU A 1 6.71 -6.42 14.90
N HIS A 2 6.15 -5.37 15.50
CA HIS A 2 4.69 -5.19 15.62
C HIS A 2 4.01 -5.10 14.23
N PRO A 3 2.81 -5.69 14.00
CA PRO A 3 2.16 -5.71 12.68
C PRO A 3 1.99 -4.34 12.04
N GLU A 4 1.61 -3.32 12.81
CA GLU A 4 1.50 -1.91 12.36
C GLU A 4 2.80 -1.42 11.73
N VAL A 5 3.93 -1.61 12.43
CA VAL A 5 5.25 -1.15 11.96
C VAL A 5 5.64 -1.85 10.65
N ARG A 6 5.28 -3.14 10.50
CA ARG A 6 5.57 -3.91 9.29
C ARG A 6 4.75 -3.42 8.09
N MET A 7 3.49 -3.06 8.31
CA MET A 7 2.63 -2.49 7.28
C MET A 7 3.14 -1.11 6.87
N VAL A 8 3.49 -0.24 7.82
CA VAL A 8 4.08 1.08 7.53
C VAL A 8 5.42 0.93 6.80
N ALA A 9 6.28 0.00 7.23
CA ALA A 9 7.54 -0.29 6.51
C ALA A 9 7.30 -0.76 5.07
N CYS A 10 6.21 -1.49 4.81
CA CYS A 10 5.81 -1.87 3.45
C CYS A 10 5.46 -0.63 2.60
N ILE A 11 4.76 0.36 3.15
CA ILE A 11 4.46 1.63 2.46
C ILE A 11 5.78 2.31 2.08
N VAL A 12 6.64 2.56 3.07
CA VAL A 12 7.92 3.27 2.88
C VAL A 12 8.83 2.53 1.89
N LEU A 13 8.85 1.19 1.93
CA LEU A 13 9.61 0.39 0.99
C LEU A 13 9.21 0.68 -0.46
N PHE A 14 7.91 0.80 -0.76
CA PHE A 14 7.43 1.07 -2.11
C PHE A 14 7.57 2.55 -2.53
N GLU A 15 7.44 3.48 -1.58
CA GLU A 15 7.76 4.90 -1.81
C GLU A 15 9.23 5.11 -2.17
N ALA A 16 10.13 4.29 -1.62
CA ALA A 16 11.56 4.28 -1.94
C ALA A 16 11.90 3.69 -3.33
N LYS A 17 10.89 3.36 -4.15
CA LYS A 17 11.02 2.82 -5.51
C LYS A 17 11.97 1.62 -5.60
N PRO A 18 11.64 0.50 -4.92
CA PRO A 18 12.54 -0.62 -4.71
C PRO A 18 12.78 -1.40 -6.00
N SER A 19 13.89 -2.15 -6.05
CA SER A 19 14.21 -3.01 -7.20
C SER A 19 13.27 -4.21 -7.29
N VAL A 20 13.14 -4.77 -8.50
CA VAL A 20 12.33 -5.99 -8.74
C VAL A 20 12.81 -7.16 -7.88
N ALA A 21 14.12 -7.28 -7.64
CA ALA A 21 14.69 -8.33 -6.79
C ALA A 21 14.22 -8.19 -5.34
N LEU A 22 14.24 -6.97 -4.79
CA LEU A 22 13.78 -6.72 -3.42
C LEU A 22 12.28 -7.00 -3.26
N VAL A 23 11.48 -6.55 -4.23
CA VAL A 23 10.03 -6.77 -4.25
C VAL A 23 9.69 -8.25 -4.43
N SER A 24 10.47 -8.99 -5.21
CA SER A 24 10.32 -10.46 -5.36
C SER A 24 10.68 -11.21 -4.08
N ASN A 25 11.73 -10.79 -3.38
CA ASN A 25 12.10 -11.36 -2.08
C ASN A 25 11.01 -11.10 -1.03
N LEU A 26 10.43 -9.90 -1.01
CA LEU A 26 9.28 -9.59 -0.16
C LEU A 26 8.09 -10.52 -0.47
N ALA A 27 7.76 -10.70 -1.75
CA ALA A 27 6.69 -11.61 -2.16
C ALA A 27 6.94 -13.06 -1.72
N GLY A 28 8.20 -13.50 -1.75
CA GLY A 28 8.64 -14.78 -1.20
C GLY A 28 8.42 -14.88 0.31
N ALA A 29 8.85 -13.87 1.07
CA ALA A 29 8.68 -13.82 2.52
C ALA A 29 7.20 -13.78 2.95
N LEU A 30 6.34 -13.14 2.16
CA LEU A 30 4.89 -13.08 2.42
C LEU A 30 4.19 -14.44 2.30
N LYS A 31 4.82 -15.47 1.71
CA LYS A 31 4.26 -16.83 1.68
C LYS A 31 4.27 -17.50 3.04
N THR A 32 5.21 -17.13 3.90
CA THR A 32 5.36 -17.65 5.27
C THR A 32 4.83 -16.66 6.31
N GLU A 33 4.12 -15.62 5.87
CA GLU A 33 3.55 -14.63 6.77
C GLU A 33 2.41 -15.22 7.59
N THR A 34 2.53 -15.15 8.92
CA THR A 34 1.50 -15.67 9.83
C THR A 34 0.45 -14.63 10.20
N ASN A 35 0.79 -13.33 10.14
CA ASN A 35 -0.15 -12.27 10.45
C ASN A 35 -0.99 -11.90 9.21
N MET A 36 -2.28 -12.24 9.26
CA MET A 36 -3.21 -12.02 8.16
C MET A 36 -3.44 -10.53 7.82
N HIS A 37 -3.30 -9.62 8.78
CA HIS A 37 -3.38 -8.18 8.50
C HIS A 37 -2.18 -7.72 7.67
N VAL A 38 -0.97 -8.17 8.03
CA VAL A 38 0.24 -7.86 7.26
C VAL A 38 0.18 -8.47 5.86
N ALA A 39 -0.24 -9.73 5.74
CA ALA A 39 -0.37 -10.40 4.44
C ALA A 39 -1.41 -9.72 3.54
N SER A 40 -2.59 -9.37 4.09
CA SER A 40 -3.65 -8.68 3.34
C SER A 40 -3.21 -7.28 2.91
N PHE A 41 -2.57 -6.54 3.81
CA PHE A 41 -2.08 -5.19 3.53
C PHE A 41 -1.04 -5.19 2.42
N ALA A 42 0.00 -6.01 2.55
CA ALA A 42 1.07 -6.07 1.55
C ALA A 42 0.55 -6.56 0.19
N TYR A 43 -0.32 -7.58 0.17
CA TYR A 43 -0.92 -8.06 -1.08
C TYR A 43 -1.77 -7.00 -1.77
N SER A 44 -2.66 -6.32 -1.02
CA SER A 44 -3.50 -5.26 -1.60
C SER A 44 -2.69 -4.06 -2.08
N HIS A 45 -1.62 -3.70 -1.35
CA HIS A 45 -0.70 -2.64 -1.78
C HIS A 45 -0.03 -2.99 -3.11
N ILE A 46 0.64 -4.15 -3.18
CA ILE A 46 1.30 -4.65 -4.39
C ILE A 46 0.30 -4.73 -5.55
N LYS A 47 -0.90 -5.29 -5.31
CA LYS A 47 -1.95 -5.40 -6.32
C LYS A 47 -2.42 -4.04 -6.84
N SER A 48 -2.53 -3.03 -5.98
CA SER A 48 -2.92 -1.69 -6.42
C SER A 48 -1.81 -1.03 -7.26
N LEU A 49 -0.55 -1.22 -6.88
CA LEU A 49 0.60 -0.70 -7.60
C LEU A 49 0.75 -1.27 -9.01
N THR A 50 0.26 -2.49 -9.27
CA THR A 50 0.30 -3.06 -10.63
C THR A 50 -0.54 -2.29 -11.66
N ARG A 51 -1.45 -1.43 -11.20
CA ARG A 51 -2.40 -0.67 -12.02
C ARG A 51 -1.99 0.78 -12.21
N ILE A 52 -0.90 1.21 -11.58
CA ILE A 52 -0.43 2.59 -11.66
C ILE A 52 0.19 2.86 -13.02
N THR A 53 -0.19 3.99 -13.62
CA THR A 53 0.20 4.41 -14.97
C THR A 53 1.13 5.62 -14.98
N ALA A 54 1.24 6.34 -13.86
CA ALA A 54 2.09 7.51 -13.70
C ALA A 54 3.56 7.18 -14.01
N PRO A 55 4.22 7.96 -14.90
CA PRO A 55 5.57 7.65 -15.36
C PRO A 55 6.63 7.54 -14.24
N ASP A 56 6.49 8.34 -13.17
CA ASP A 56 7.43 8.33 -12.05
C ASP A 56 7.39 7.02 -11.25
N MET A 57 6.28 6.27 -11.32
CA MET A 57 6.05 5.01 -10.62
C MET A 57 6.14 3.79 -11.57
N ALA A 58 6.55 3.96 -12.82
CA ALA A 58 6.60 2.88 -13.81
C ALA A 58 7.49 1.70 -13.37
N SER A 59 8.65 1.97 -12.76
CA SER A 59 9.54 0.93 -12.22
C SER A 59 8.88 0.13 -11.09
N VAL A 60 8.14 0.83 -10.22
CA VAL A 60 7.40 0.24 -9.10
C VAL A 60 6.26 -0.62 -9.62
N ALA A 61 5.48 -0.13 -10.58
CA ALA A 61 4.42 -0.89 -11.22
C ALA A 61 4.96 -2.16 -11.89
N GLY A 62 6.12 -2.08 -12.56
CA GLY A 62 6.81 -3.23 -13.13
C GLY A 62 7.21 -4.27 -12.08
N ALA A 63 7.85 -3.83 -10.99
CA ALA A 63 8.23 -4.70 -9.87
C ALA A 63 7.01 -5.36 -9.20
N ALA A 64 5.94 -4.60 -8.98
CA ALA A 64 4.69 -5.09 -8.41
C ALA A 64 4.03 -6.14 -9.32
N ASN A 65 4.06 -5.95 -10.64
CA ASN A 65 3.55 -6.92 -11.62
C ASN A 65 4.30 -8.26 -11.59
N VAL A 66 5.59 -8.27 -11.24
CA VAL A 66 6.35 -9.50 -11.01
C VAL A 66 5.96 -10.11 -9.67
N ALA A 67 6.01 -9.34 -8.59
CA ALA A 67 5.71 -9.84 -7.24
C ALA A 67 4.30 -10.44 -7.12
N ILE A 68 3.28 -9.80 -7.70
CA ILE A 68 1.90 -10.29 -7.57
C ILE A 68 1.72 -11.71 -8.14
N LYS A 69 2.53 -12.09 -9.14
CA LYS A 69 2.54 -13.43 -9.74
C LYS A 69 3.20 -14.47 -8.84
N LEU A 70 4.10 -14.05 -7.96
CA LEU A 70 4.76 -14.91 -6.97
C LEU A 70 3.88 -15.15 -5.74
N MET A 71 2.86 -14.32 -5.51
CA MET A 71 1.98 -14.38 -4.35
C MET A 71 0.75 -15.27 -4.59
N SER A 72 0.15 -15.74 -3.50
CA SER A 72 -1.07 -16.57 -3.55
C SER A 72 -2.31 -15.71 -3.84
N ARG A 73 -3.06 -16.05 -4.89
CA ARG A 73 -4.35 -15.40 -5.21
C ARG A 73 -5.40 -15.54 -4.10
N LYS A 74 -5.20 -16.45 -3.13
CA LYS A 74 -6.11 -16.59 -1.97
C LYS A 74 -6.20 -15.30 -1.16
N LEU A 75 -5.13 -14.52 -1.10
CA LEU A 75 -5.08 -13.23 -0.38
C LEU A 75 -6.04 -12.18 -0.98
N ASP A 76 -6.46 -12.35 -2.23
CA ASP A 76 -7.43 -11.46 -2.88
C ASP A 76 -8.86 -11.61 -2.34
N ARG A 77 -9.15 -12.78 -1.76
CA ARG A 77 -10.47 -13.12 -1.21
C ARG A 77 -10.65 -12.64 0.23
N LEU A 78 -9.64 -11.99 0.81
CA LEU A 78 -9.70 -11.47 2.16
C LEU A 78 -10.66 -10.27 2.23
N SER A 79 -11.53 -10.27 3.24
CA SER A 79 -12.53 -9.23 3.45
C SER A 79 -11.91 -7.90 3.89
N PHE A 80 -12.70 -6.82 3.82
CA PHE A 80 -12.35 -5.49 4.33
C PHE A 80 -12.08 -5.42 5.85
N ARG A 81 -12.31 -6.51 6.60
CA ARG A 81 -11.97 -6.58 8.03
C ARG A 81 -10.46 -6.59 8.26
N PHE A 82 -9.67 -7.03 7.28
CA PHE A 82 -8.21 -6.99 7.34
C PHE A 82 -7.66 -5.65 6.87
N SER A 83 -6.43 -5.35 7.29
CA SER A 83 -5.71 -4.17 6.83
C SER A 83 -5.56 -4.16 5.32
N ARG A 84 -5.74 -2.98 4.70
CA ARG A 84 -5.70 -2.81 3.25
C ARG A 84 -4.97 -1.54 2.83
N ALA A 85 -4.36 -1.62 1.65
CA ALA A 85 -3.83 -0.48 0.94
C ALA A 85 -4.49 -0.39 -0.43
N ILE A 86 -4.85 0.82 -0.83
CA ILE A 86 -5.36 1.15 -2.16
C ILE A 86 -4.56 2.30 -2.72
N GLN A 87 -4.23 2.21 -3.99
CA GLN A 87 -3.58 3.26 -4.74
C GLN A 87 -4.19 3.33 -6.13
N MET A 88 -4.47 4.55 -6.58
CA MET A 88 -5.09 4.85 -7.85
C MET A 88 -4.43 6.09 -8.43
N ASP A 89 -4.33 6.18 -9.74
CA ASP A 89 -3.82 7.34 -10.45
C ASP A 89 -4.59 7.62 -11.72
N PHE A 90 -4.45 8.85 -12.19
CA PHE A 90 -4.88 9.31 -13.48
C PHE A 90 -3.77 10.20 -14.04
N TYR A 91 -3.24 9.85 -15.21
CA TYR A 91 -2.18 10.60 -15.86
C TYR A 91 -2.50 10.81 -17.34
N HIS A 92 -2.39 12.05 -17.80
CA HIS A 92 -2.62 12.43 -19.19
C HIS A 92 -1.30 12.81 -19.86
N THR A 93 -0.72 11.87 -20.61
CA THR A 93 0.62 11.99 -21.20
C THR A 93 0.82 13.23 -22.08
N PRO A 94 -0.08 13.60 -23.00
CA PRO A 94 0.13 14.77 -23.87
C PRO A 94 0.25 16.10 -23.11
N LEU A 95 -0.42 16.25 -21.97
CA LEU A 95 -0.35 17.46 -21.14
C LEU A 95 0.62 17.33 -19.96
N MET A 96 1.22 16.15 -19.76
CA MET A 96 2.08 15.82 -18.62
C MET A 96 1.45 16.23 -17.27
N ILE A 97 0.14 16.00 -17.13
CA ILE A 97 -0.63 16.35 -15.95
C ILE A 97 -1.34 15.12 -15.40
N GLY A 98 -1.48 15.04 -14.08
CA GLY A 98 -2.19 13.95 -13.44
C GLY A 98 -2.35 14.12 -11.95
N ALA A 99 -2.98 13.14 -11.34
CA ALA A 99 -3.07 13.00 -9.90
C ALA A 99 -3.03 11.52 -9.49
N ALA A 100 -2.57 11.25 -8.28
CA ALA A 100 -2.70 9.95 -7.65
C ALA A 100 -3.23 10.10 -6.23
N GLY A 101 -3.99 9.10 -5.80
CA GLY A 101 -4.50 8.99 -4.45
C GLY A 101 -4.14 7.64 -3.85
N SER A 102 -3.73 7.63 -2.59
CA SER A 102 -3.51 6.41 -1.83
C SER A 102 -4.25 6.46 -0.51
N ALA A 103 -4.78 5.32 -0.06
CA ALA A 103 -5.31 5.17 1.29
C ALA A 103 -4.83 3.85 1.91
N TYR A 104 -4.44 3.92 3.16
CA TYR A 104 -3.88 2.84 3.95
C TYR A 104 -4.70 2.69 5.21
N MET A 105 -5.34 1.54 5.38
CA MET A 105 -6.14 1.19 6.53
C MET A 105 -5.43 0.08 7.31
N ILE A 106 -5.03 0.40 8.53
CA ILE A 106 -4.34 -0.50 9.45
C ILE A 106 -5.34 -0.90 10.53
N ASN A 107 -5.78 -2.15 10.48
CA ASN A 107 -6.70 -2.73 11.44
C ASN A 107 -5.94 -3.57 12.48
N ASP A 108 -6.57 -3.73 13.63
CA ASP A 108 -6.19 -4.68 14.67
C ASP A 108 -7.24 -5.81 14.72
N ALA A 109 -6.84 -7.01 15.14
CA ALA A 109 -7.76 -8.12 15.35
C ALA A 109 -8.67 -7.88 16.56
N ALA A 110 -8.25 -7.02 17.50
CA ALA A 110 -8.96 -6.76 18.74
C ALA A 110 -10.18 -5.84 18.58
N THR A 111 -10.26 -5.01 17.53
CA THR A 111 -11.25 -3.92 17.47
C THR A 111 -11.95 -3.78 16.11
N ILE A 112 -13.16 -3.21 16.13
CA ILE A 112 -13.93 -2.89 14.90
C ILE A 112 -13.39 -1.61 14.23
N LEU A 113 -12.88 -0.67 15.01
CA LEU A 113 -12.28 0.57 14.49
C LEU A 113 -10.86 0.30 13.96
N PRO A 114 -10.45 0.90 12.82
CA PRO A 114 -9.06 0.88 12.39
C PRO A 114 -8.15 1.54 13.41
N ARG A 115 -6.97 0.97 13.62
CA ARG A 115 -5.92 1.49 14.51
C ARG A 115 -5.24 2.71 13.91
N ALA A 116 -5.03 2.69 12.60
CA ALA A 116 -4.58 3.86 11.86
C ALA A 116 -5.18 3.91 10.46
N VAL A 117 -5.43 5.13 9.98
CA VAL A 117 -5.81 5.40 8.60
C VAL A 117 -4.92 6.52 8.08
N VAL A 118 -4.28 6.31 6.94
CA VAL A 118 -3.47 7.31 6.26
C VAL A 118 -3.98 7.47 4.83
N ALA A 119 -4.20 8.70 4.40
CA ALA A 119 -4.54 9.04 3.02
C ALA A 119 -3.53 10.04 2.47
N LYS A 120 -3.12 9.85 1.21
CA LYS A 120 -2.21 10.77 0.51
C LYS A 120 -2.75 11.13 -0.86
N ALA A 121 -2.45 12.33 -1.31
CA ALA A 121 -2.70 12.80 -2.65
C ALA A 121 -1.40 13.35 -3.25
N ARG A 122 -1.12 12.93 -4.49
CA ARG A 122 0.02 13.36 -5.29
C ARG A 122 -0.48 14.04 -6.55
N ALA A 123 0.15 15.15 -6.94
CA ALA A 123 -0.10 15.82 -8.20
C ALA A 123 1.10 15.66 -9.14
N TYR A 124 0.81 15.58 -10.44
CA TYR A 124 1.80 15.56 -11.50
C TYR A 124 1.58 16.76 -12.43
N LEU A 125 2.65 17.49 -12.72
CA LEU A 125 2.59 18.62 -13.65
C LEU A 125 3.96 18.82 -14.30
N ALA A 126 3.98 18.93 -15.64
CA ALA A 126 5.19 19.24 -16.42
C ALA A 126 6.39 18.32 -16.10
N GLY A 127 6.13 17.03 -15.86
CA GLY A 127 7.16 16.04 -15.53
C GLY A 127 7.62 16.04 -14.06
N ALA A 128 7.13 16.97 -13.24
CA ALA A 128 7.34 16.98 -11.80
C ALA A 128 6.21 16.22 -11.07
N ALA A 129 6.52 15.70 -9.89
CA ALA A 129 5.59 15.06 -8.98
C ALA A 129 5.75 15.65 -7.57
N ALA A 130 4.64 15.91 -6.88
CA ALA A 130 4.67 16.38 -5.50
C ALA A 130 3.48 15.81 -4.72
N ASP A 131 3.73 15.43 -3.47
CA ASP A 131 2.67 15.08 -2.52
C ASP A 131 2.04 16.39 -2.03
N VAL A 132 0.76 16.59 -2.35
CA VAL A 132 0.04 17.85 -2.10
C VAL A 132 -0.78 17.80 -0.81
N LEU A 133 -1.11 16.59 -0.34
CA LEU A 133 -1.86 16.38 0.89
C LEU A 133 -1.53 15.00 1.47
N GLU A 134 -1.29 14.96 2.78
CA GLU A 134 -1.20 13.72 3.55
C GLU A 134 -1.96 13.92 4.86
N ILE A 135 -2.88 13.01 5.17
CA ILE A 135 -3.68 13.02 6.39
C ILE A 135 -3.57 11.64 7.03
N GLY A 136 -3.18 11.61 8.31
CA GLY A 136 -3.09 10.40 9.11
C GLY A 136 -3.85 10.53 10.41
N VAL A 137 -4.62 9.51 10.76
CA VAL A 137 -5.33 9.39 12.04
C VAL A 137 -4.93 8.07 12.70
N ARG A 138 -4.62 8.11 14.00
CA ARG A 138 -4.26 6.94 14.82
C ARG A 138 -5.11 6.94 16.09
N THR A 139 -5.70 5.80 16.42
CA THR A 139 -6.78 5.69 17.44
C THR A 139 -6.44 4.76 18.60
N GLU A 140 -5.16 4.39 18.78
CA GLU A 140 -4.71 3.40 19.77
C GLU A 140 -5.30 3.63 21.18
N GLY A 141 -5.28 4.86 21.71
CA GLY A 141 -5.85 5.17 23.02
C GLY A 141 -7.39 5.13 23.11
N ILE A 142 -8.09 5.26 21.98
CA ILE A 142 -9.56 5.10 21.90
C ILE A 142 -9.91 3.61 21.82
N GLN A 143 -9.08 2.82 21.14
CA GLN A 143 -9.24 1.37 21.07
C GLN A 143 -9.05 0.71 22.44
N GLU A 144 -8.04 1.12 23.21
CA GLU A 144 -7.80 0.63 24.57
C GLU A 144 -8.94 0.96 25.54
N ALA A 145 -9.65 2.07 25.34
CA ALA A 145 -10.78 2.47 26.19
C ALA A 145 -12.12 1.80 25.81
N LEU A 146 -12.21 1.17 24.63
CA LEU A 146 -13.41 0.52 24.11
C LEU A 146 -13.36 -1.02 24.17
N LEU A 147 -12.21 -1.58 24.56
CA LEU A 147 -11.97 -3.01 24.82
C LEU A 147 -12.28 -3.36 26.27
#